data_AF-A0A523V7U8-F1
#
_entry.id   AF-A0A523V7U8-F1
#
_cell.length_a   1.000
_cell.length_b   1.000
_cell.length_c   1.000
_cell.angle_alpha   90.00
_cell.angle_beta   90.00
_cell.angle_gamma   90.00
#
_symmetry.space_group_name_H-M   'P 1'
#
loop_
_entity.id
_entity.type
_entity.pdbx_description
1 polymer ?
#
loop_
_entity_poly.entity_id
_entity_poly.type
_entity_poly.pdbx_seq_one_letter_code
_entity_poly.pdbx_strand_id
1 'polypeptide(L)'
;MLIIGENISVVAKAMGNAIKDRDPKPIVDLARAQKEAGAHYIDVNIGPATKKGEELMQWMVKIIQDGTGLPLALDTKNISAIEAGLEVHKGTAMINSVTGDQDKLDALMPLASKYNAKIIGIALTDKGVPPDVDSRLEIVMNIVNSAMEHDVPLEDL
;
A
#
# COMPACT_ATOMS: atom_id res chain seq x y z
N MET A 1 -15.53 8.96 7.16
CA MET A 1 -14.10 8.83 7.46
C MET A 1 -13.69 7.41 7.06
N LEU A 2 -12.71 7.28 6.17
CA LEU A 2 -12.11 5.98 5.84
C LEU A 2 -11.00 5.72 6.86
N ILE A 3 -10.98 4.53 7.44
CA ILE A 3 -10.03 4.12 8.49
C ILE A 3 -9.14 3.03 7.91
N ILE A 4 -7.84 3.29 7.84
CA ILE A 4 -6.82 2.29 7.49
C ILE A 4 -6.21 1.81 8.80
N GLY A 5 -6.42 0.55 9.13
CA GLY A 5 -5.83 -0.05 10.31
C GLY A 5 -4.32 -0.29 10.11
N GLU A 6 -3.51 0.19 11.04
CA GLU A 6 -2.04 0.14 10.98
C GLU A 6 -1.46 -0.98 11.88
N ASN A 7 -0.14 -1.02 12.08
CA ASN A 7 0.59 -1.95 12.95
C ASN A 7 0.81 -3.39 12.44
N ILE A 8 0.29 -3.79 11.27
CA ILE A 8 0.77 -5.00 10.56
C ILE A 8 1.98 -4.61 9.74
N SER A 9 3.14 -4.56 10.41
CA SER A 9 4.37 -4.06 9.82
C SER A 9 5.60 -4.84 10.27
N VAL A 10 6.57 -5.00 9.38
CA VAL A 10 7.88 -5.58 9.70
C VAL A 10 8.66 -4.79 10.76
N VAL A 11 8.37 -3.50 10.95
CA VAL A 11 9.01 -2.71 12.02
C VAL A 11 8.44 -3.01 13.41
N ALA A 12 7.19 -3.50 13.50
CA ALA A 12 6.60 -3.88 14.77
C ALA A 12 7.13 -5.26 15.20
N LYS A 13 7.90 -5.32 16.29
CA LYS A 13 8.63 -6.54 16.71
C LYS A 13 7.81 -7.84 16.66
N ALA A 14 6.58 -7.82 17.17
CA ALA A 14 5.72 -9.01 17.17
C ALA A 14 5.30 -9.42 15.75
N MET A 15 4.91 -8.46 14.91
CA MET A 15 4.50 -8.72 13.53
C MET A 15 5.69 -9.06 12.63
N GLY A 16 6.82 -8.37 12.80
CA GLY A 16 8.07 -8.68 12.09
C GLY A 16 8.54 -10.11 12.34
N ASN A 17 8.45 -10.61 13.58
CA ASN A 17 8.72 -12.02 13.89
C ASN A 17 7.72 -12.95 13.20
N ALA A 18 6.42 -12.67 13.32
CA ALA A 18 5.38 -13.50 12.68
C ALA A 18 5.53 -13.55 11.15
N ILE A 19 5.83 -12.42 10.51
CA ILE A 19 6.10 -12.31 9.07
C ILE A 19 7.31 -13.13 8.68
N LYS A 20 8.41 -13.01 9.43
CA LYS A 20 9.66 -13.74 9.19
C LYS A 20 9.47 -15.25 9.32
N ASP A 21 8.73 -15.68 10.33
CA ASP A 21 8.52 -17.09 10.67
C ASP A 21 7.34 -17.72 9.90
N ARG A 22 6.67 -16.95 9.02
CA ARG A 22 5.44 -17.35 8.31
C ARG A 22 4.33 -17.83 9.26
N ASP A 23 4.24 -17.23 10.44
CA ASP A 23 3.18 -17.48 11.41
C ASP A 23 1.97 -16.59 11.11
N PRO A 24 0.86 -17.14 10.58
CA PRO A 24 -0.29 -16.34 10.20
C PRO A 24 -1.10 -15.87 11.42
N LYS A 25 -0.98 -16.55 12.57
CA LYS A 25 -1.91 -16.35 13.69
C LYS A 25 -1.84 -14.93 14.27
N PRO A 26 -0.67 -14.38 14.64
CA PRO A 26 -0.58 -13.02 15.17
C PRO A 26 -1.06 -11.96 14.19
N ILE A 27 -0.80 -12.17 12.90
CA ILE A 27 -1.15 -11.24 11.82
C ILE A 27 -2.67 -11.20 11.63
N VAL A 28 -3.30 -12.37 11.52
CA VAL A 28 -4.75 -12.49 11.33
C VAL A 28 -5.52 -12.05 12.58
N ASP A 29 -5.02 -12.38 13.78
CA ASP A 29 -5.64 -11.96 15.04
C ASP A 29 -5.64 -10.43 15.17
N LEU A 30 -4.52 -9.76 14.84
CA LEU A 30 -4.45 -8.30 14.83
C LEU A 30 -5.33 -7.68 13.73
N ALA A 31 -5.36 -8.25 12.53
CA ALA A 31 -6.21 -7.77 11.45
C ALA A 31 -7.72 -7.87 11.80
N ARG A 32 -8.13 -8.94 12.49
CA ARG A 32 -9.50 -9.10 13.01
C ARG A 32 -9.82 -8.07 14.08
N ALA A 33 -8.91 -7.83 15.02
CA ALA A 33 -9.10 -6.80 16.03
C ALA A 33 -9.27 -5.40 15.41
N GLN A 34 -8.51 -5.08 14.36
CA GLN A 34 -8.67 -3.82 13.61
C GLN A 34 -10.01 -3.74 12.89
N LYS A 35 -10.46 -4.84 12.26
CA LYS A 35 -11.81 -4.91 11.67
C LYS A 35 -12.90 -4.67 12.72
N GLU A 36 -12.81 -5.32 13.88
CA GLU A 36 -13.76 -5.16 14.98
C GLU A 36 -13.76 -3.73 15.55
N ALA A 37 -12.61 -3.05 15.48
CA ALA A 37 -12.47 -1.64 15.83
C ALA A 37 -12.94 -0.65 14.73
N GLY A 38 -13.41 -1.14 13.57
CA GLY A 38 -13.98 -0.31 12.49
C GLY A 38 -13.02 0.04 11.36
N ALA A 39 -11.91 -0.69 11.19
CA ALA A 39 -11.05 -0.52 10.01
C ALA A 39 -11.79 -0.87 8.71
N HIS A 40 -11.58 -0.05 7.69
CA HIS A 40 -12.11 -0.24 6.33
C HIS A 40 -11.08 -0.91 5.43
N TYR A 41 -9.80 -0.60 5.66
CA TYR A 41 -8.64 -1.22 5.03
C TYR A 41 -7.67 -1.69 6.11
N ILE A 42 -6.85 -2.69 5.81
CA ILE A 42 -5.72 -3.09 6.64
C ILE A 42 -4.42 -2.73 5.90
N ASP A 43 -3.56 -1.92 6.53
CA ASP A 43 -2.22 -1.62 6.03
C ASP A 43 -1.30 -2.83 6.23
N VAL A 44 -0.52 -3.14 5.19
CA VAL A 44 0.34 -4.32 5.13
C VAL A 44 1.75 -3.89 4.74
N ASN A 45 2.56 -3.56 5.75
CA ASN A 45 3.93 -3.11 5.53
C ASN A 45 4.93 -4.27 5.60
N ILE A 46 5.49 -4.63 4.46
CA ILE A 46 6.51 -5.69 4.34
C ILE A 46 7.95 -5.15 4.30
N GLY A 47 8.12 -3.83 4.50
CA GLY A 47 9.39 -3.13 4.34
C GLY A 47 9.90 -3.20 2.89
N PRO A 48 11.22 -3.04 2.65
CA PRO A 48 11.79 -3.09 1.31
C PRO A 48 11.69 -4.46 0.62
N ALA A 49 11.56 -5.54 1.41
CA ALA A 49 11.41 -6.93 0.96
C ALA A 49 12.22 -7.28 -0.32
N THR A 50 13.52 -6.97 -0.33
CA THR A 50 14.39 -7.10 -1.52
C THR A 50 14.63 -8.54 -1.97
N LYS A 51 14.22 -9.52 -1.16
CA LYS A 51 14.24 -10.96 -1.48
C LYS A 51 12.85 -11.52 -1.23
N LYS A 52 12.29 -12.22 -2.23
CA LYS A 52 10.99 -12.89 -2.13
C LYS A 52 9.84 -11.93 -1.73
N GLY A 53 9.93 -10.65 -2.09
CA GLY A 53 8.91 -9.65 -1.79
C GLY A 53 7.55 -10.00 -2.39
N GLU A 54 7.54 -10.51 -3.62
CA GLU A 54 6.33 -10.99 -4.32
C GLU A 54 5.65 -12.12 -3.55
N GLU A 55 6.40 -13.20 -3.24
CA GLU A 55 5.89 -14.33 -2.45
C GLU A 55 5.38 -13.88 -1.07
N LEU A 56 6.09 -12.94 -0.43
CA LEU A 56 5.71 -12.39 0.86
C LEU A 56 4.43 -11.57 0.78
N MET A 57 4.30 -10.63 -0.16
CA MET A 57 3.09 -9.83 -0.29
C MET A 57 1.89 -10.71 -0.64
N GLN A 58 2.04 -11.65 -1.56
CA GLN A 58 0.97 -12.60 -1.90
C GLN A 58 0.48 -13.41 -0.70
N TRP A 59 1.41 -13.88 0.14
CA TRP A 59 1.07 -14.59 1.37
C TRP A 59 0.31 -13.70 2.35
N MET A 60 0.80 -12.48 2.60
CA MET A 60 0.13 -11.51 3.49
C MET A 60 -1.29 -11.19 3.02
N VAL A 61 -1.45 -10.92 1.72
CA VAL A 61 -2.75 -10.61 1.13
C VAL A 61 -3.74 -11.75 1.37
N LYS A 62 -3.35 -12.99 1.02
CA LYS A 62 -4.21 -14.16 1.14
C LYS A 62 -4.64 -14.41 2.59
N ILE A 63 -3.70 -14.47 3.54
CA ILE A 63 -4.04 -14.79 4.93
C ILE A 63 -4.91 -13.72 5.59
N ILE A 64 -4.67 -12.43 5.31
CA ILE A 64 -5.44 -11.35 5.92
C ILE A 64 -6.85 -11.30 5.32
N GLN A 65 -6.98 -11.43 3.99
CA GLN A 65 -8.29 -11.43 3.35
C GLN A 65 -9.12 -12.66 3.73
N ASP A 66 -8.52 -13.85 3.82
CA ASP A 66 -9.23 -15.04 4.30
C ASP A 66 -9.65 -14.89 5.78
N GLY A 67 -8.87 -14.16 6.58
CA GLY A 67 -9.15 -13.91 8.00
C GLY A 67 -10.18 -12.82 8.28
N THR A 68 -10.29 -11.82 7.42
CA THR A 68 -11.06 -10.57 7.68
C THR A 68 -12.08 -10.21 6.60
N GLY A 69 -11.83 -10.58 5.34
CA GLY A 69 -12.60 -10.11 4.18
C GLY A 69 -12.43 -8.62 3.85
N LEU A 70 -11.53 -7.89 4.53
CA LEU A 70 -11.28 -6.47 4.24
C LEU A 70 -10.31 -6.30 3.05
N PRO A 71 -10.42 -5.20 2.29
CA PRO A 71 -9.38 -4.79 1.35
C PRO A 71 -8.13 -4.30 2.09
N LEU A 72 -7.01 -4.18 1.37
CA LEU A 72 -5.69 -3.98 1.95
C LEU A 72 -5.01 -2.77 1.33
N ALA A 73 -4.26 -2.03 2.15
CA ALA A 73 -3.27 -1.06 1.68
C ALA A 73 -1.90 -1.76 1.62
N LEU A 74 -1.37 -1.93 0.41
CA LEU A 74 -0.12 -2.64 0.14
C LEU A 74 1.05 -1.68 0.36
N ASP A 75 1.73 -1.78 1.51
CA ASP A 75 2.77 -0.85 1.94
C ASP A 75 4.17 -1.39 1.70
N THR A 76 4.80 -0.93 0.62
CA THR A 76 6.21 -1.20 0.32
C THR A 76 6.73 -0.29 -0.80
N LYS A 77 8.05 -0.10 -0.85
CA LYS A 77 8.72 0.52 -2.00
C LYS A 77 9.00 -0.47 -3.14
N ASN A 78 8.75 -1.76 -2.93
CA ASN A 78 9.01 -2.80 -3.91
C ASN A 78 7.82 -2.92 -4.88
N ILE A 79 7.98 -2.37 -6.09
CA ILE A 79 6.95 -2.35 -7.13
C ILE A 79 6.53 -3.76 -7.54
N SER A 80 7.46 -4.71 -7.66
CA SER A 80 7.10 -6.08 -8.04
C SER A 80 6.27 -6.76 -6.95
N ALA A 81 6.56 -6.47 -5.68
CA ALA A 81 5.76 -6.96 -4.56
C ALA A 81 4.35 -6.34 -4.53
N ILE A 82 4.21 -5.05 -4.87
CA ILE A 82 2.91 -4.40 -5.03
C ILE A 82 2.11 -5.12 -6.11
N GLU A 83 2.66 -5.28 -7.32
CA GLU A 83 1.96 -5.93 -8.42
C GLU A 83 1.55 -7.37 -8.07
N ALA A 84 2.46 -8.16 -7.50
CA ALA A 84 2.16 -9.52 -7.06
C ALA A 84 1.05 -9.55 -5.99
N GLY A 85 0.99 -8.55 -5.11
CA GLY A 85 -0.10 -8.38 -4.16
C GLY A 85 -1.43 -8.06 -4.82
N LEU A 86 -1.43 -7.14 -5.80
CA LEU A 86 -2.62 -6.76 -6.58
C LEU A 86 -3.19 -7.95 -7.36
N GLU A 87 -2.34 -8.79 -7.96
CA GLU A 87 -2.75 -9.98 -8.73
C GLU A 87 -3.58 -10.98 -7.91
N VAL A 88 -3.32 -11.11 -6.61
CA VAL A 88 -4.02 -12.07 -5.73
C VAL A 88 -5.07 -11.42 -4.83
N HIS A 89 -5.17 -10.09 -4.87
CA HIS A 89 -6.11 -9.33 -4.05
C HIS A 89 -7.55 -9.49 -4.55
N LYS A 90 -8.48 -9.62 -3.62
CA LYS A 90 -9.92 -9.66 -3.90
C LYS A 90 -10.54 -8.30 -3.59
N GLY A 91 -11.17 -7.68 -4.59
CA GLY A 91 -11.80 -6.36 -4.46
C GLY A 91 -10.85 -5.22 -4.83
N THR A 92 -11.09 -4.03 -4.28
CA THR A 92 -10.29 -2.83 -4.57
C THR A 92 -9.18 -2.66 -3.54
N ALA A 93 -7.95 -2.99 -3.92
CA ALA A 93 -6.76 -2.72 -3.13
C ALA A 93 -6.44 -1.22 -3.07
N MET A 94 -5.51 -0.86 -2.18
CA MET A 94 -4.87 0.46 -2.14
C MET A 94 -3.36 0.29 -2.24
N ILE A 95 -2.70 1.05 -3.10
CA ILE A 95 -1.24 1.12 -3.21
C ILE A 95 -0.76 2.17 -2.21
N ASN A 96 0.08 1.75 -1.26
CA ASN A 96 0.74 2.64 -0.31
C ASN A 96 2.26 2.58 -0.56
N SER A 97 2.85 3.47 -1.34
CA SER A 97 2.34 4.73 -1.91
C SER A 97 3.17 5.10 -3.14
N VAL A 98 2.84 6.21 -3.80
CA VAL A 98 3.67 6.84 -4.84
C VAL A 98 4.18 8.20 -4.38
N THR A 99 5.40 8.55 -4.78
CA THR A 99 6.01 9.88 -4.56
C THR A 99 5.89 10.72 -5.82
N GLY A 100 6.24 12.00 -5.75
CA GLY A 100 6.27 12.91 -6.91
C GLY A 100 7.40 12.64 -7.92
N ASP A 101 8.19 11.59 -7.72
CA ASP A 101 9.27 11.21 -8.63
C ASP A 101 8.69 10.58 -9.90
N GLN A 102 9.08 11.12 -11.06
CA GLN A 102 8.49 10.73 -12.35
C GLN A 102 8.62 9.23 -12.63
N ASP A 103 9.76 8.62 -12.31
CA ASP A 103 10.00 7.19 -12.50
C ASP A 103 9.07 6.32 -11.64
N LYS A 104 8.64 6.82 -10.47
CA LYS A 104 7.69 6.14 -9.58
C LYS A 104 6.26 6.30 -10.06
N LEU A 105 5.91 7.49 -10.55
CA LEU A 105 4.61 7.77 -11.16
C LEU A 105 4.38 6.89 -12.40
N ASP A 106 5.34 6.88 -13.32
CA ASP A 106 5.29 6.09 -14.56
C ASP A 106 5.21 4.58 -14.30
N ALA A 107 5.65 4.12 -13.13
CA ALA A 107 5.61 2.71 -12.76
C ALA A 107 4.34 2.31 -11.98
N LEU A 108 3.84 3.17 -11.08
CA LEU A 108 2.74 2.84 -10.17
C LEU A 108 1.37 3.27 -10.68
N MET A 109 1.25 4.37 -11.43
CA MET A 109 -0.04 4.80 -11.99
C MET A 109 -0.63 3.79 -12.98
N PRO A 110 0.15 3.18 -13.91
CA PRO A 110 -0.37 2.12 -14.76
C PRO A 110 -0.87 0.90 -13.97
N LEU A 111 -0.22 0.58 -12.83
CA LEU A 111 -0.66 -0.51 -11.96
C LEU A 111 -1.97 -0.18 -11.25
N ALA A 112 -2.11 1.04 -10.72
CA ALA A 112 -3.36 1.51 -10.11
C ALA A 112 -4.53 1.40 -11.11
N SER A 113 -4.33 1.86 -12.34
CA SER A 113 -5.30 1.77 -13.43
C SER A 113 -5.61 0.31 -13.82
N LYS A 114 -4.57 -0.49 -14.11
CA LYS A 114 -4.69 -1.91 -14.52
C LYS A 114 -5.48 -2.75 -13.52
N TYR A 115 -5.26 -2.54 -12.22
CA TYR A 115 -5.88 -3.33 -11.15
C TYR A 115 -7.07 -2.63 -10.50
N ASN A 116 -7.50 -1.47 -11.01
CA ASN A 116 -8.56 -0.65 -10.43
C ASN A 116 -8.36 -0.44 -8.91
N ALA A 117 -7.11 -0.11 -8.53
CA ALA A 117 -6.68 0.07 -7.16
C ALA A 117 -6.62 1.56 -6.80
N LYS A 118 -6.96 1.88 -5.56
CA LYS A 118 -6.68 3.19 -4.99
C LYS A 118 -5.18 3.40 -4.85
N ILE A 119 -4.71 4.64 -4.79
CA ILE A 119 -3.28 4.94 -4.65
C ILE A 119 -3.07 6.13 -3.73
N ILE A 120 -2.16 6.00 -2.75
CA ILE A 120 -1.79 7.12 -1.88
C ILE A 120 -0.67 7.91 -2.55
N GLY A 121 -0.89 9.19 -2.82
CA GLY A 121 0.14 10.14 -3.25
C GLY A 121 0.83 10.85 -2.07
N ILE A 122 2.15 10.76 -1.98
CA ILE A 122 2.95 11.49 -0.99
C ILE A 122 3.59 12.71 -1.65
N ALA A 123 3.38 13.90 -1.07
CA ALA A 123 4.07 15.14 -1.42
C ALA A 123 5.55 15.12 -1.01
N LEU A 124 6.33 14.23 -1.64
CA LEU A 124 7.72 13.92 -1.40
C LEU A 124 8.39 13.64 -2.75
N THR A 125 9.67 13.98 -2.88
CA THR A 125 10.54 13.52 -3.98
C THR A 125 11.85 12.96 -3.42
N ASP A 126 12.74 12.52 -4.29
CA ASP A 126 14.12 12.13 -3.99
C ASP A 126 14.92 13.18 -3.20
N LYS A 127 14.56 14.46 -3.35
CA LYS A 127 15.12 15.60 -2.59
C LYS A 127 14.65 15.67 -1.14
N GLY A 128 13.70 14.82 -0.75
CA GLY A 128 13.14 14.77 0.60
C GLY A 128 11.86 15.58 0.76
N VAL A 129 11.51 15.88 2.01
CA VAL A 129 10.25 16.56 2.34
C VAL A 129 10.36 18.04 1.97
N PRO A 130 9.46 18.57 1.13
CA PRO A 130 9.44 20.00 0.76
C PRO A 130 9.25 20.91 1.99
N PRO A 131 9.88 22.08 2.04
CA PRO A 131 9.86 22.95 3.23
C PRO A 131 8.52 23.69 3.40
N ASP A 132 7.89 24.13 2.32
CA ASP A 132 6.72 25.03 2.34
C ASP A 132 5.49 24.43 1.65
N VAL A 133 4.38 25.18 1.70
CA VAL A 133 3.07 24.75 1.17
C VAL A 133 3.10 24.74 -0.36
N ASP A 134 3.70 25.74 -0.98
CA ASP A 134 3.72 25.88 -2.44
C ASP A 134 4.48 24.71 -3.09
N SER A 135 5.64 24.35 -2.54
CA SER A 135 6.43 23.20 -2.98
C SER A 135 5.68 21.87 -2.80
N ARG A 136 4.87 21.73 -1.74
CA ARG A 136 4.00 20.56 -1.55
C ARG A 136 2.90 20.50 -2.61
N LEU A 137 2.27 21.65 -2.90
CA LEU A 137 1.22 21.76 -3.90
C LEU A 137 1.75 21.46 -5.30
N GLU A 138 2.94 21.91 -5.66
CA GLU A 138 3.57 21.57 -6.95
C GLU A 138 3.72 20.05 -7.13
N ILE A 139 4.19 19.36 -6.09
CA ILE A 139 4.32 17.89 -6.11
C ILE A 139 2.94 17.22 -6.21
N VAL A 140 1.97 17.66 -5.42
CA VAL A 140 0.60 17.12 -5.47
C VAL A 140 -0.01 17.32 -6.86
N MET A 141 0.15 18.49 -7.46
CA MET A 141 -0.34 18.75 -8.81
C MET A 141 0.32 17.84 -9.85
N ASN A 142 1.61 17.53 -9.69
CA ASN A 142 2.29 16.56 -10.54
C ASN A 142 1.66 15.15 -10.42
N ILE A 143 1.41 14.71 -9.19
CA ILE A 143 0.76 13.41 -8.91
C ILE A 143 -0.66 13.36 -9.51
N VAL A 144 -1.44 14.43 -9.33
CA VAL A 144 -2.81 14.57 -9.87
C VAL A 144 -2.79 14.51 -11.40
N ASN A 145 -1.88 15.25 -12.06
CA ASN A 145 -1.77 15.22 -13.51
C ASN A 145 -1.41 13.81 -14.01
N SER A 146 -0.45 13.15 -13.35
CA SER A 146 -0.04 11.79 -13.71
C SER A 146 -1.17 10.78 -13.53
N ALA A 147 -1.98 10.91 -12.47
CA ALA A 147 -3.18 10.08 -12.28
C ALA A 147 -4.16 10.25 -13.44
N MET A 148 -4.45 11.50 -13.84
CA MET A 148 -5.33 11.80 -14.97
C MET A 148 -4.80 11.27 -16.31
N GLU A 149 -3.49 11.36 -16.54
CA GLU A 149 -2.85 10.85 -17.76
C GLU A 149 -2.91 9.32 -17.89
N HIS A 150 -3.03 8.61 -16.77
CA HIS A 150 -3.07 7.15 -16.71
C HIS A 150 -4.47 6.59 -16.41
N ASP A 151 -5.52 7.41 -16.58
CA ASP A 151 -6.91 7.05 -16.34
C ASP A 151 -7.20 6.56 -14.90
N VAL A 152 -6.45 7.07 -13.91
CA VAL A 152 -6.74 6.84 -12.49
C VAL A 152 -7.74 7.91 -12.02
N PRO A 153 -8.96 7.51 -11.56
CA PRO A 153 -9.95 8.46 -11.08
C PRO A 153 -9.46 9.26 -9.88
N LEU A 154 -9.80 10.55 -9.80
CA LEU A 154 -9.35 11.41 -8.70
C LEU A 154 -9.98 11.02 -7.35
N GLU A 155 -11.11 10.30 -7.36
CA GLU A 155 -11.72 9.68 -6.17
C GLU A 155 -10.97 8.44 -5.65
N ASP A 156 -10.01 7.94 -6.43
CA ASP A 156 -9.15 6.79 -6.09
C ASP A 156 -7.70 7.21 -5.75
N LEU A 157 -7.38 8.52 -5.83
CA LEU A 157 -6.12 9.14 -5.38
C LEU A 157 -6.22 9.71 -3.96
#